data_AF-A0A6P8VQ06-F1
#
_entry.id   AF-A0A6P8VQ06-F1
#
_cell.length_a   1.000
_cell.length_b   1.000
_cell.length_c   1.000
_cell.angle_alpha   90.00
_cell.angle_beta   90.00
_cell.angle_gamma   90.00
#
_symmetry.space_group_name_H-M   'P 1'
#
loop_
_entity.id
_entity.type
_entity.pdbx_description
1 polymer ?
#
loop_
_entity_poly.entity_id
_entity_poly.type
_entity_poly.pdbx_seq_one_letter_code
_entity_poly.pdbx_strand_id
1 'polypeptide(L)'
;MTVSKMTWRPQYRSSKFRHVFGKPAVKDSCYDGVPITRSVQDNNFCAVNPRFLAVITECAGGGAFLVLSVHHTGKVDPHQPRISGHRGNVLDVKWNPFNDYCIASCSEDTTVKVWEIPPHGVLKNLTVPWKELQGHSRRVGLIEWHPTANNILFSTAYDYKVMIWNLDCPEQVIKNPVRTISHHTDVVLSLSFNTDGSLFATTCKDRKVRIIEPRSGNLLQEANCKTHKASKVLFLGNLKMLFTSGTSRWNDRQFALWDQDDLSVPLLEENLDGSSGVLFPFYDPDTHMLYLAGKGDGNMRYYEIGSEKPYIHYLTEYRSHQPQKGMGVMPKRGLDVSSCEVFRFYKLVTTKSLIEPLSMIVPRRSESYQDDIYPMTAGNRPALSAEEWLSGIDKGPVLMSLKPGSQIAESHSEMGKGLGNTLDTRRSHSRPGMLQLAYIQDKLETKEGKEDGGNTEEERSWTPVSNGEDYGLCSPPRTENELRLKFHKQQEEIRRLRELLNQRDVRVTQLELEMKNMKNSQPHQGSL
;
A
#
# COMPACT_ATOMS: atom_id res chain seq x y z
N MET A 1 13.71 34.95 -50.19
CA MET A 1 12.69 33.88 -50.08
C MET A 1 13.41 32.54 -50.07
N THR A 2 13.81 32.06 -48.89
CA THR A 2 14.40 30.74 -48.71
C THR A 2 13.28 29.76 -48.40
N VAL A 3 12.88 28.99 -49.41
CA VAL A 3 11.91 27.90 -49.28
C VAL A 3 12.56 26.81 -48.43
N SER A 4 12.19 26.74 -47.15
CA SER A 4 12.56 25.63 -46.27
C SER A 4 11.84 24.38 -46.78
N LYS A 5 12.58 23.47 -47.40
CA LYS A 5 12.07 22.14 -47.77
C LYS A 5 11.68 21.42 -46.48
N MET A 6 10.39 21.40 -46.16
CA MET A 6 9.84 20.45 -45.18
C MET A 6 10.07 19.05 -45.74
N THR A 7 11.11 18.39 -45.24
CA THR A 7 11.29 16.96 -45.46
C THR A 7 10.21 16.23 -44.65
N TRP A 8 9.13 15.84 -45.32
CA TRP A 8 8.17 14.85 -44.83
C TRP A 8 8.86 13.48 -44.76
N ARG A 9 9.68 13.28 -43.74
CA ARG A 9 10.05 11.94 -43.30
C ARG A 9 9.09 11.61 -42.16
N PRO A 10 8.18 10.63 -42.31
CA PRO A 10 7.52 10.07 -41.15
C PRO A 10 8.64 9.59 -40.23
N GLN A 11 8.82 10.25 -39.10
CA GLN A 11 9.77 9.82 -38.10
C GLN A 11 9.21 8.51 -37.58
N TYR A 12 9.71 7.39 -38.10
CA TYR A 12 9.32 6.06 -37.64
C TYR A 12 9.76 5.95 -36.18
N ARG A 13 8.84 6.27 -35.25
CA ARG A 13 9.09 6.14 -33.83
C ARG A 13 9.10 4.65 -33.49
N SER A 14 10.28 4.13 -33.24
CA SER A 14 10.45 2.76 -32.75
C SER A 14 10.12 2.72 -31.26
N SER A 15 8.86 2.46 -30.92
CA SER A 15 8.44 2.20 -29.54
C SER A 15 8.81 0.77 -29.12
N LYS A 16 9.44 0.63 -27.95
CA LYS A 16 9.70 -0.68 -27.31
C LYS A 16 8.40 -1.36 -26.86
N PHE A 17 7.33 -0.59 -26.70
CA PHE A 17 6.06 -1.02 -26.12
C PHE A 17 4.96 -1.20 -27.16
N ARG A 18 5.27 -1.02 -28.46
CA ARG A 18 4.33 -1.16 -29.57
C ARG A 18 3.54 -2.47 -29.57
N HIS A 19 4.16 -3.55 -29.10
CA HIS A 19 3.59 -4.89 -29.09
C HIS A 19 3.22 -5.37 -27.69
N VAL A 20 3.09 -4.47 -26.71
CA VAL A 20 2.57 -4.84 -25.39
C VAL A 20 1.16 -5.41 -25.54
N PHE A 21 0.91 -6.52 -24.87
CA PHE A 21 -0.40 -7.17 -24.86
C PHE A 21 -0.84 -7.51 -23.44
N GLY A 22 -2.15 -7.49 -23.22
CA GLY A 22 -2.77 -7.92 -21.96
C GLY A 22 -3.03 -9.42 -21.97
N LYS A 23 -2.49 -10.14 -20.98
CA LYS A 23 -2.72 -11.56 -20.72
C LYS A 23 -3.58 -11.70 -19.46
N PRO A 24 -4.89 -12.03 -19.58
CA PRO A 24 -5.71 -12.31 -18.42
C PRO A 24 -5.27 -13.60 -17.75
N ALA A 25 -5.39 -13.66 -16.43
CA ALA A 25 -5.15 -14.86 -15.66
C ALA A 25 -6.13 -15.97 -16.05
N VAL A 26 -5.66 -17.22 -15.97
CA VAL A 26 -6.54 -18.39 -16.08
C VAL A 26 -7.49 -18.42 -14.89
N LYS A 27 -8.64 -19.09 -15.03
CA LYS A 27 -9.70 -19.12 -14.02
C LYS A 27 -9.20 -19.50 -12.62
N ASP A 28 -8.32 -20.50 -12.54
CA ASP A 28 -7.77 -20.98 -11.26
C ASP A 28 -6.83 -19.96 -10.59
N SER A 29 -6.28 -19.03 -11.37
CA SER A 29 -5.44 -17.93 -10.89
C SER A 29 -6.24 -16.63 -10.64
N CYS A 30 -7.57 -16.68 -10.71
CA CYS A 30 -8.46 -15.58 -10.35
C CYS A 30 -9.00 -15.75 -8.92
N TYR A 31 -9.64 -14.71 -8.37
CA TYR A 31 -10.35 -14.80 -7.08
C TYR A 31 -11.85 -14.92 -7.35
N ASP A 32 -12.39 -16.11 -7.16
CA ASP A 32 -13.79 -16.44 -7.45
C ASP A 32 -14.66 -16.35 -6.20
N GLY A 33 -15.91 -15.94 -6.34
CA GLY A 33 -16.88 -15.82 -5.26
C GLY A 33 -16.68 -14.60 -4.34
N VAL A 34 -15.98 -13.56 -4.80
CA VAL A 34 -15.77 -12.35 -3.99
C VAL A 34 -17.04 -11.47 -4.01
N PRO A 35 -17.58 -11.08 -2.84
CA PRO A 35 -18.76 -10.21 -2.77
C PRO A 35 -18.40 -8.74 -3.00
N ILE A 36 -17.99 -8.40 -4.22
CA ILE A 36 -17.55 -7.06 -4.64
C ILE A 36 -18.70 -6.06 -4.45
N THR A 37 -18.40 -4.86 -3.94
CA THR A 37 -19.39 -3.80 -3.73
C THR A 37 -20.15 -3.41 -5.01
N ARG A 38 -21.46 -3.20 -4.85
CA ARG A 38 -22.34 -2.67 -5.92
C ARG A 38 -22.40 -1.14 -5.93
N SER A 39 -21.66 -0.47 -5.04
CA SER A 39 -21.61 0.99 -4.92
C SER A 39 -21.47 1.67 -6.28
N VAL A 40 -22.26 2.71 -6.53
CA VAL A 40 -22.27 3.44 -7.80
C VAL A 40 -21.15 4.46 -7.93
N GLN A 41 -20.34 4.67 -6.88
CA GLN A 41 -19.26 5.66 -6.88
C GLN A 41 -18.16 5.34 -7.91
N ASP A 42 -17.37 6.35 -8.26
CA ASP A 42 -16.35 6.27 -9.32
C ASP A 42 -14.94 6.13 -8.73
N ASN A 43 -14.78 5.15 -7.85
CA ASN A 43 -13.50 4.75 -7.24
C ASN A 43 -13.04 3.39 -7.81
N ASN A 44 -11.80 3.01 -7.51
CA ASN A 44 -11.23 1.73 -7.98
C ASN A 44 -11.75 0.51 -7.20
N PHE A 45 -12.27 0.73 -5.99
CA PHE A 45 -12.83 -0.30 -5.08
C PHE A 45 -11.88 -1.42 -4.65
N CYS A 46 -10.63 -1.39 -5.08
CA CYS A 46 -9.60 -2.33 -4.68
C CYS A 46 -8.22 -1.68 -4.76
N ALA A 47 -7.30 -2.20 -3.95
CA ALA A 47 -5.91 -1.78 -3.89
C ALA A 47 -5.03 -3.02 -3.68
N VAL A 48 -3.85 -3.02 -4.27
CA VAL A 48 -2.96 -4.19 -4.27
C VAL A 48 -1.55 -3.80 -3.88
N ASN A 49 -0.88 -4.70 -3.17
CA ASN A 49 0.56 -4.68 -2.96
C ASN A 49 1.13 -6.09 -3.20
N PRO A 50 2.44 -6.33 -3.07
CA PRO A 50 3.08 -7.60 -3.39
C PRO A 50 2.69 -8.75 -2.47
N ARG A 51 1.94 -8.48 -1.39
CA ARG A 51 1.49 -9.51 -0.44
C ARG A 51 -0.02 -9.70 -0.47
N PHE A 52 -0.77 -8.62 -0.66
CA PHE A 52 -2.20 -8.57 -0.43
C PHE A 52 -2.98 -7.80 -1.51
N LEU A 53 -4.19 -8.30 -1.75
CA LEU A 53 -5.27 -7.68 -2.52
C LEU A 53 -6.37 -7.27 -1.54
N ALA A 54 -6.63 -5.97 -1.43
CA ALA A 54 -7.75 -5.43 -0.69
C ALA A 54 -8.92 -5.13 -1.64
N VAL A 55 -10.13 -5.52 -1.28
CA VAL A 55 -11.34 -5.30 -2.09
C VAL A 55 -12.52 -4.92 -1.23
N ILE A 56 -13.19 -3.83 -1.58
CA ILE A 56 -14.37 -3.35 -0.88
C ILE A 56 -15.55 -4.29 -1.18
N THR A 57 -16.20 -4.75 -0.11
CA THR A 57 -17.27 -5.75 -0.22
C THR A 57 -18.65 -5.19 0.05
N GLU A 58 -19.65 -5.80 -0.57
CA GLU A 58 -21.05 -5.58 -0.23
C GLU A 58 -21.34 -6.12 1.17
N CYS A 59 -21.98 -5.30 2.02
CA CYS A 59 -22.31 -5.62 3.40
C CYS A 59 -23.74 -5.18 3.70
N ALA A 60 -24.49 -5.98 4.46
CA ALA A 60 -25.87 -5.65 4.83
C ALA A 60 -25.97 -4.50 5.86
N GLY A 61 -24.89 -4.22 6.59
CA GLY A 61 -24.79 -3.12 7.54
C GLY A 61 -23.34 -2.75 7.83
N GLY A 62 -23.10 -1.47 8.11
CA GLY A 62 -21.75 -0.92 8.25
C GLY A 62 -20.99 -0.86 6.93
N GLY A 63 -19.66 -0.88 7.01
CA GLY A 63 -18.79 -1.05 5.84
C GLY A 63 -17.65 -2.00 6.13
N ALA A 64 -17.34 -2.85 5.15
CA ALA A 64 -16.23 -3.77 5.24
C ALA A 64 -15.52 -3.99 3.90
N PHE A 65 -14.29 -4.47 4.00
CA PHE A 65 -13.50 -4.94 2.88
C PHE A 65 -12.76 -6.22 3.25
N LEU A 66 -12.40 -6.98 2.22
CA LEU A 66 -11.58 -8.19 2.35
C LEU A 66 -10.12 -7.85 2.06
N VAL A 67 -9.22 -8.59 2.72
CA VAL A 67 -7.80 -8.60 2.41
C VAL A 67 -7.42 -10.05 2.11
N LEU A 68 -7.05 -10.32 0.87
CA LEU A 68 -6.71 -11.63 0.33
C LEU A 68 -5.22 -11.67 0.01
N SER A 69 -4.56 -12.82 0.17
CA SER A 69 -3.16 -12.97 -0.24
C SER A 69 -3.04 -13.00 -1.77
N VAL A 70 -2.03 -12.34 -2.34
CA VAL A 70 -1.78 -12.41 -3.79
C VAL A 70 -1.30 -13.80 -4.25
N HIS A 71 -0.82 -14.62 -3.33
CA HIS A 71 -0.31 -15.98 -3.60
C HIS A 71 -1.38 -17.06 -3.48
N HIS A 72 -2.54 -16.75 -2.89
CA HIS A 72 -3.64 -17.70 -2.70
C HIS A 72 -4.81 -17.32 -3.61
N THR A 73 -4.82 -17.90 -4.80
CA THR A 73 -5.86 -17.70 -5.83
C THR A 73 -6.86 -18.87 -5.82
N GLY A 74 -7.96 -18.73 -6.56
CA GLY A 74 -9.04 -19.69 -6.66
C GLY A 74 -10.32 -19.21 -5.95
N LYS A 75 -11.11 -20.16 -5.48
CA LYS A 75 -12.38 -19.88 -4.80
C LYS A 75 -12.13 -19.28 -3.41
N VAL A 76 -12.64 -18.08 -3.17
CA VAL A 76 -12.59 -17.43 -1.87
C VAL A 76 -13.64 -18.02 -0.94
N ASP A 77 -13.25 -18.33 0.30
CA ASP A 77 -14.18 -18.80 1.32
C ASP A 77 -15.26 -17.73 1.60
N PRO A 78 -16.57 -18.05 1.50
CA PRO A 78 -17.63 -17.13 1.89
C PRO A 78 -17.49 -16.58 3.33
N HIS A 79 -16.87 -17.35 4.23
CA HIS A 79 -16.60 -17.00 5.62
C HIS A 79 -15.24 -16.32 5.83
N GLN A 80 -14.55 -15.93 4.75
CA GLN A 80 -13.29 -15.19 4.83
C GLN A 80 -13.43 -13.99 5.79
N PRO A 81 -12.54 -13.88 6.79
CA PRO A 81 -12.55 -12.76 7.72
C PRO A 81 -12.44 -11.40 7.04
N ARG A 82 -13.13 -10.40 7.59
CA ARG A 82 -13.27 -9.05 7.03
C ARG A 82 -12.66 -8.00 7.94
N ILE A 83 -12.33 -6.86 7.35
CA ILE A 83 -12.03 -5.64 8.09
C ILE A 83 -13.31 -4.82 8.16
N SER A 84 -13.93 -4.73 9.34
CA SER A 84 -15.32 -4.32 9.53
C SER A 84 -15.54 -3.40 10.75
N GLY A 85 -14.71 -2.37 10.92
CA GLY A 85 -14.90 -1.36 11.98
C GLY A 85 -15.53 -0.04 11.53
N HIS A 86 -15.90 0.10 10.25
CA HIS A 86 -16.64 1.26 9.76
C HIS A 86 -18.15 1.13 10.00
N ARG A 87 -18.81 2.25 10.32
CA ARG A 87 -20.26 2.32 10.57
C ARG A 87 -21.08 2.60 9.31
N GLY A 88 -20.42 3.00 8.23
CA GLY A 88 -21.02 3.22 6.91
C GLY A 88 -20.18 2.56 5.82
N ASN A 89 -20.68 2.55 4.59
CA ASN A 89 -20.00 1.90 3.47
C ASN A 89 -18.57 2.43 3.31
N VAL A 90 -17.62 1.53 3.09
CA VAL A 90 -16.25 1.90 2.70
C VAL A 90 -16.29 2.38 1.25
N LEU A 91 -15.69 3.54 0.99
CA LEU A 91 -15.71 4.20 -0.30
C LEU A 91 -14.39 4.06 -1.06
N ASP A 92 -13.27 4.09 -0.35
CA ASP A 92 -11.93 3.90 -0.93
C ASP A 92 -10.99 3.17 0.04
N VAL A 93 -10.00 2.49 -0.52
CA VAL A 93 -8.96 1.74 0.22
C VAL A 93 -7.61 1.92 -0.47
N LYS A 94 -6.54 2.18 0.29
CA LYS A 94 -5.19 2.39 -0.25
C LYS A 94 -4.11 1.83 0.68
N TRP A 95 -3.22 1.01 0.12
CA TRP A 95 -2.03 0.52 0.83
C TRP A 95 -1.04 1.67 1.05
N ASN A 96 -0.40 1.67 2.21
CA ASN A 96 0.75 2.53 2.46
C ASN A 96 1.88 2.12 1.49
N PRO A 97 2.48 3.07 0.73
CA PRO A 97 3.53 2.75 -0.24
C PRO A 97 4.82 2.21 0.40
N PHE A 98 5.01 2.41 1.71
CA PHE A 98 6.22 2.04 2.43
C PHE A 98 6.06 0.87 3.40
N ASN A 99 4.82 0.48 3.70
CA ASN A 99 4.52 -0.63 4.60
C ASN A 99 3.41 -1.52 4.03
N ASP A 100 3.80 -2.71 3.57
CA ASP A 100 2.91 -3.68 2.94
C ASP A 100 1.84 -4.26 3.89
N TYR A 101 1.97 -4.02 5.20
CA TYR A 101 1.03 -4.42 6.22
C TYR A 101 0.13 -3.28 6.69
N CYS A 102 0.22 -2.09 6.11
CA CYS A 102 -0.57 -0.93 6.50
C CYS A 102 -1.52 -0.50 5.37
N ILE A 103 -2.81 -0.43 5.66
CA ILE A 103 -3.84 0.02 4.72
C ILE A 103 -4.74 1.09 5.34
N ALA A 104 -5.08 2.12 4.57
CA ALA A 104 -6.09 3.09 4.94
C ALA A 104 -7.41 2.80 4.23
N SER A 105 -8.53 3.10 4.89
CA SER A 105 -9.88 3.06 4.33
C SER A 105 -10.67 4.29 4.72
N CYS A 106 -11.55 4.77 3.84
CA CYS A 106 -12.45 5.89 4.13
C CYS A 106 -13.92 5.51 3.90
N SER A 107 -14.85 6.18 4.58
CA SER A 107 -16.23 5.70 4.67
C SER A 107 -17.29 6.81 4.68
N GLU A 108 -18.53 6.37 4.43
CA GLU A 108 -19.75 7.15 4.67
C GLU A 108 -19.94 7.59 6.13
N ASP A 109 -19.27 6.95 7.08
CA ASP A 109 -19.29 7.35 8.50
C ASP A 109 -18.43 8.57 8.85
N THR A 110 -17.96 9.30 7.83
CA THR A 110 -17.14 10.53 7.93
C THR A 110 -15.73 10.32 8.51
N THR A 111 -15.28 9.08 8.68
CA THR A 111 -13.96 8.76 9.21
C THR A 111 -13.04 8.16 8.15
N VAL A 112 -11.74 8.30 8.41
CA VAL A 112 -10.69 7.49 7.79
C VAL A 112 -10.11 6.59 8.87
N LYS A 113 -9.90 5.31 8.55
CA LYS A 113 -9.31 4.34 9.47
C LYS A 113 -8.07 3.73 8.83
N VAL A 114 -7.02 3.57 9.63
CA VAL A 114 -5.76 2.93 9.23
C VAL A 114 -5.64 1.62 9.97
N TRP A 115 -5.31 0.55 9.26
CA TRP A 115 -5.33 -0.82 9.72
C TRP A 115 -3.95 -1.45 9.57
N GLU A 116 -3.57 -2.22 10.57
CA GLU A 116 -2.41 -3.11 10.51
C GLU A 116 -2.89 -4.52 10.16
N ILE A 117 -2.30 -5.08 9.11
CA ILE A 117 -2.63 -6.39 8.56
C ILE A 117 -1.60 -7.40 9.08
N PRO A 118 -2.04 -8.47 9.76
CA PRO A 118 -1.10 -9.49 10.24
C PRO A 118 -0.30 -10.11 9.08
N PRO A 119 0.98 -10.47 9.29
CA PRO A 119 1.82 -11.03 8.23
C PRO A 119 1.28 -12.29 7.56
N HIS A 120 0.54 -13.10 8.31
CA HIS A 120 -0.10 -14.32 7.85
C HIS A 120 -1.51 -14.09 7.26
N GLY A 121 -1.89 -12.83 7.01
CA GLY A 121 -3.21 -12.44 6.54
C GLY A 121 -4.26 -12.33 7.65
N VAL A 122 -5.49 -11.98 7.27
CA VAL A 122 -6.59 -11.74 8.22
C VAL A 122 -7.26 -13.07 8.59
N LEU A 123 -6.98 -13.58 9.79
CA LEU A 123 -7.55 -14.85 10.30
C LEU A 123 -8.83 -14.67 11.13
N LYS A 124 -9.10 -13.45 11.60
CA LYS A 124 -10.30 -13.08 12.35
C LYS A 124 -10.72 -11.68 11.94
N ASN A 125 -12.01 -11.36 12.10
CA ASN A 125 -12.50 -10.03 11.72
C ASN A 125 -11.73 -8.95 12.48
N LEU A 126 -11.22 -7.95 11.76
CA LEU A 126 -10.57 -6.79 12.33
C LEU A 126 -11.60 -5.67 12.46
N THR A 127 -11.90 -5.27 13.69
CA THR A 127 -12.90 -4.23 13.99
C THR A 127 -12.29 -2.99 14.63
N VAL A 128 -11.07 -3.10 15.15
CA VAL A 128 -10.35 -2.00 15.81
C VAL A 128 -9.23 -1.52 14.88
N PRO A 129 -9.26 -0.26 14.43
CA PRO A 129 -8.20 0.29 13.61
C PRO A 129 -6.97 0.67 14.46
N TRP A 130 -5.81 0.77 13.83
CA TRP A 130 -4.59 1.31 14.43
C TRP A 130 -4.71 2.83 14.65
N LYS A 131 -5.25 3.55 13.66
CA LYS A 131 -5.61 4.98 13.75
C LYS A 131 -7.00 5.23 13.24
N GLU A 132 -7.69 6.18 13.86
CA GLU A 132 -8.96 6.72 13.41
C GLU A 132 -8.85 8.24 13.25
N LEU A 133 -9.10 8.74 12.05
CA LEU A 133 -8.99 10.15 11.70
C LEU A 133 -10.39 10.74 11.63
N GLN A 134 -10.67 11.68 12.52
CA GLN A 134 -11.99 12.29 12.72
C GLN A 134 -11.90 13.80 12.52
N GLY A 135 -12.18 14.30 11.32
CA GLY A 135 -12.20 15.74 11.05
C GLY A 135 -13.25 16.16 10.05
N HIS A 136 -13.52 15.31 9.05
CA HIS A 136 -14.54 15.58 8.05
C HIS A 136 -15.95 15.56 8.65
N SER A 137 -16.79 16.49 8.18
CA SER A 137 -18.19 16.60 8.64
C SER A 137 -19.18 15.83 7.78
N ARG A 138 -18.70 15.23 6.69
CA ARG A 138 -19.47 14.44 5.72
C ARG A 138 -18.65 13.25 5.24
N ARG A 139 -19.30 12.33 4.52
CA ARG A 139 -18.67 11.11 4.00
C ARG A 139 -17.34 11.40 3.30
N VAL A 140 -16.33 10.60 3.62
CA VAL A 140 -14.99 10.71 3.04
C VAL A 140 -14.91 9.84 1.81
N GLY A 141 -14.70 10.46 0.65
CA GLY A 141 -14.82 9.79 -0.64
C GLY A 141 -13.50 9.28 -1.23
N LEU A 142 -12.38 9.93 -0.90
CA LEU A 142 -11.06 9.60 -1.45
C LEU A 142 -10.00 9.70 -0.37
N ILE A 143 -9.00 8.83 -0.46
CA ILE A 143 -7.78 8.88 0.33
C ILE A 143 -6.56 8.67 -0.59
N GLU A 144 -5.45 9.32 -0.26
CA GLU A 144 -4.17 9.10 -0.94
C GLU A 144 -3.02 9.20 0.07
N TRP A 145 -2.07 8.28 -0.03
CA TRP A 145 -0.83 8.35 0.73
C TRP A 145 0.15 9.28 0.05
N HIS A 146 0.93 10.00 0.84
CA HIS A 146 2.01 10.80 0.29
C HIS A 146 3.09 9.89 -0.35
N PRO A 147 3.60 10.22 -1.55
CA PRO A 147 4.43 9.29 -2.32
C PRO A 147 5.88 9.14 -1.83
N THR A 148 6.37 10.06 -0.98
CA THR A 148 7.79 10.09 -0.57
C THR A 148 8.01 10.20 0.95
N ALA A 149 7.21 11.02 1.64
CA ALA A 149 7.19 11.13 3.10
C ALA A 149 6.37 10.02 3.79
N ASN A 150 6.96 9.40 4.82
CA ASN A 150 6.29 8.37 5.62
C ASN A 150 5.12 8.95 6.43
N ASN A 151 4.10 8.14 6.70
CA ASN A 151 3.01 8.43 7.66
C ASN A 151 2.22 9.74 7.41
N ILE A 152 2.28 10.29 6.20
CA ILE A 152 1.43 11.39 5.74
C ILE A 152 0.30 10.84 4.85
N LEU A 153 -0.95 11.13 5.22
CA LEU A 153 -2.15 10.71 4.51
C LEU A 153 -3.03 11.90 4.17
N PHE A 154 -3.62 11.89 2.98
CA PHE A 154 -4.57 12.89 2.51
C PHE A 154 -5.96 12.27 2.43
N SER A 155 -6.97 13.04 2.82
CA SER A 155 -8.37 12.66 2.67
C SER A 155 -9.21 13.79 2.09
N THR A 156 -10.20 13.44 1.28
CA THR A 156 -11.18 14.41 0.76
C THR A 156 -12.60 13.90 0.97
N ALA A 157 -13.52 14.80 1.28
CA ALA A 157 -14.87 14.45 1.65
C ALA A 157 -15.92 15.35 0.99
N TYR A 158 -17.19 15.01 1.22
CA TYR A 158 -18.35 15.75 0.72
C TYR A 158 -18.60 17.08 1.47
N ASP A 159 -17.70 17.45 2.39
CA ASP A 159 -17.57 18.78 2.98
C ASP A 159 -16.64 19.70 2.17
N TYR A 160 -16.17 19.22 1.02
CA TYR A 160 -15.36 19.93 0.01
C TYR A 160 -13.98 20.34 0.51
N LYS A 161 -13.49 19.68 1.57
CA LYS A 161 -12.16 19.93 2.12
C LYS A 161 -11.19 18.83 1.73
N VAL A 162 -9.93 19.21 1.58
CA VAL A 162 -8.80 18.28 1.60
C VAL A 162 -8.12 18.40 2.97
N MET A 163 -7.99 17.31 3.69
CA MET A 163 -7.31 17.25 4.98
C MET A 163 -6.01 16.47 4.87
N ILE A 164 -4.97 16.96 5.53
CA ILE A 164 -3.65 16.34 5.60
C ILE A 164 -3.43 15.84 7.02
N TRP A 165 -3.08 14.57 7.15
CA TRP A 165 -2.93 13.88 8.42
C TRP A 165 -1.49 13.41 8.59
N ASN A 166 -0.92 13.69 9.76
CA ASN A 166 0.30 13.06 10.22
C ASN A 166 -0.08 11.92 11.19
N LEU A 167 0.38 10.71 10.90
CA LEU A 167 0.09 9.51 11.70
C LEU A 167 1.12 9.25 12.81
N ASP A 168 2.21 10.03 12.89
CA ASP A 168 3.26 9.93 13.92
C ASP A 168 2.83 10.44 15.31
N CYS A 169 1.53 10.72 15.51
CA CYS A 169 0.97 11.05 16.81
C CYS A 169 0.81 9.79 17.69
N PRO A 170 0.99 9.84 19.01
CA PRO A 170 0.75 8.69 19.89
C PRO A 170 -0.73 8.31 19.99
N GLU A 171 -1.65 9.26 19.81
CA GLU A 171 -3.09 9.05 19.96
C GLU A 171 -3.65 8.14 18.86
N GLN A 172 -4.50 7.18 19.24
CA GLN A 172 -5.21 6.34 18.27
C GLN A 172 -6.25 7.14 17.47
N VAL A 173 -6.86 8.17 18.08
CA VAL A 173 -7.86 9.01 17.42
C VAL A 173 -7.26 10.39 17.15
N ILE A 174 -7.09 10.72 15.89
CA ILE A 174 -6.54 12.01 15.45
C ILE A 174 -7.71 12.88 14.98
N LYS A 175 -7.93 13.99 15.68
CA LYS A 175 -9.04 14.92 15.39
C LYS A 175 -8.62 16.18 14.64
N ASN A 176 -7.34 16.52 14.75
CA ASN A 176 -6.79 17.75 14.20
C ASN A 176 -5.88 17.40 13.02
N PRO A 177 -6.33 17.58 11.77
CA PRO A 177 -5.45 17.46 10.63
C PRO A 177 -4.38 18.55 10.69
N VAL A 178 -3.19 18.25 10.18
CA VAL A 178 -2.06 19.21 10.12
C VAL A 178 -2.40 20.40 9.22
N ARG A 179 -3.18 20.16 8.17
CA ARG A 179 -3.70 21.18 7.26
C ARG A 179 -5.10 20.83 6.80
N THR A 180 -5.93 21.85 6.65
CA THR A 180 -7.24 21.76 5.99
C THR A 180 -7.27 22.78 4.85
N ILE A 181 -7.49 22.31 3.63
CA ILE A 181 -7.52 23.11 2.41
C ILE A 181 -8.98 23.21 1.95
N SER A 182 -9.47 24.44 1.75
CA SER A 182 -10.90 24.74 1.51
C SER A 182 -11.11 25.60 0.25
N HIS A 183 -10.35 25.33 -0.82
CA HIS A 183 -10.49 26.03 -2.11
C HIS A 183 -11.63 25.48 -2.99
N HIS A 184 -12.11 24.28 -2.70
CA HIS A 184 -13.12 23.59 -3.48
C HIS A 184 -14.53 24.00 -3.05
N THR A 185 -15.42 24.22 -4.02
CA THR A 185 -16.82 24.62 -3.77
C THR A 185 -17.82 23.48 -4.03
N ASP A 186 -17.34 22.30 -4.42
CA ASP A 186 -18.11 21.09 -4.66
C ASP A 186 -17.21 19.86 -4.40
N VAL A 187 -17.73 18.65 -4.64
CA VAL A 187 -17.06 17.37 -4.39
C VAL A 187 -15.79 17.23 -5.22
N VAL A 188 -14.68 16.92 -4.55
CA VAL A 188 -13.42 16.49 -5.18
C VAL A 188 -13.61 15.09 -5.76
N LEU A 189 -13.31 14.91 -7.05
CA LEU A 189 -13.55 13.69 -7.84
C LEU A 189 -12.29 12.82 -8.02
N SER A 190 -11.11 13.43 -7.88
CA SER A 190 -9.81 12.78 -8.01
C SER A 190 -8.73 13.64 -7.37
N LEU A 191 -7.71 12.99 -6.83
CA LEU A 191 -6.50 13.60 -6.30
C LEU A 191 -5.28 12.81 -6.84
N SER A 192 -4.21 13.51 -7.23
CA SER A 192 -2.96 12.88 -7.65
C SER A 192 -1.77 13.73 -7.22
N PHE A 193 -0.71 13.08 -6.75
CA PHE A 193 0.57 13.72 -6.41
C PHE A 193 1.51 13.77 -7.61
N ASN A 194 2.36 14.80 -7.64
CA ASN A 194 3.57 14.77 -8.44
C ASN A 194 4.60 13.80 -7.83
N THR A 195 5.70 13.54 -8.55
CA THR A 195 6.65 12.48 -8.20
C THR A 195 7.27 12.63 -6.81
N ASP A 196 7.59 13.86 -6.38
CA ASP A 196 8.25 14.13 -5.09
C ASP A 196 7.27 14.42 -3.95
N GLY A 197 5.97 14.56 -4.24
CA GLY A 197 4.93 14.89 -3.28
C GLY A 197 4.87 16.37 -2.89
N SER A 198 5.66 17.24 -3.54
CA SER A 198 5.64 18.68 -3.29
C SER A 198 4.35 19.36 -3.76
N LEU A 199 3.61 18.75 -4.70
CA LEU A 199 2.36 19.26 -5.25
C LEU A 199 1.33 18.15 -5.37
N PHE A 200 0.06 18.53 -5.26
CA PHE A 200 -1.04 17.66 -5.68
C PHE A 200 -2.03 18.39 -6.59
N ALA A 201 -2.68 17.62 -7.44
CA ALA A 201 -3.67 18.08 -8.39
C ALA A 201 -5.03 17.48 -8.02
N THR A 202 -6.09 18.26 -8.23
CA THR A 202 -7.46 17.80 -8.00
C THR A 202 -8.37 18.15 -9.15
N THR A 203 -9.32 17.26 -9.43
CA THR A 203 -10.51 17.58 -10.24
C THR A 203 -11.71 17.68 -9.34
N CYS A 204 -12.60 18.63 -9.61
CA CYS A 204 -13.76 18.89 -8.78
C CYS A 204 -15.03 18.98 -9.61
N LYS A 205 -16.17 18.65 -9.00
CA LYS A 205 -17.49 18.73 -9.64
C LYS A 205 -17.89 20.16 -10.03
N ASP A 206 -17.22 21.16 -9.45
CA ASP A 206 -17.28 22.57 -9.87
C ASP A 206 -16.65 22.83 -11.26
N ARG A 207 -16.14 21.79 -11.92
CA ARG A 207 -15.50 21.77 -13.26
C ARG A 207 -14.12 22.43 -13.31
N LYS A 208 -13.46 22.55 -12.17
CA LYS A 208 -12.10 23.09 -12.10
C LYS A 208 -11.07 22.01 -11.81
N VAL A 209 -9.89 22.20 -12.41
CA VAL A 209 -8.65 21.47 -12.10
C VAL A 209 -7.77 22.41 -11.30
N ARG A 210 -7.21 21.95 -10.18
CA ARG A 210 -6.37 22.79 -9.30
C ARG A 210 -5.07 22.10 -8.98
N ILE A 211 -3.96 22.86 -9.01
CA ILE A 211 -2.65 22.45 -8.47
C ILE A 211 -2.41 23.23 -7.19
N ILE A 212 -2.09 22.52 -6.12
CA ILE A 212 -2.01 23.07 -4.77
C ILE A 212 -0.70 22.62 -4.13
N GLU A 213 -0.03 23.56 -3.46
CA GLU A 213 1.08 23.24 -2.56
C GLU A 213 0.48 22.80 -1.20
N PRO A 214 0.73 21.56 -0.75
CA PRO A 214 0.00 20.95 0.36
C PRO A 214 0.32 21.55 1.73
N ARG A 215 1.56 21.97 2.00
CA ARG A 215 2.00 22.37 3.35
C ARG A 215 1.45 23.74 3.73
N SER A 216 1.59 24.70 2.81
CA SER A 216 1.02 26.05 2.88
C SER A 216 -0.50 26.05 2.60
N GLY A 217 -0.99 25.13 1.77
CA GLY A 217 -2.37 25.14 1.27
C GLY A 217 -2.61 26.16 0.16
N ASN A 218 -1.54 26.73 -0.42
CA ASN A 218 -1.64 27.73 -1.48
C ASN A 218 -2.12 27.10 -2.79
N LEU A 219 -3.13 27.71 -3.40
CA LEU A 219 -3.57 27.40 -4.75
C LEU A 219 -2.56 28.02 -5.74
N LEU A 220 -1.87 27.19 -6.51
CA LEU A 220 -0.86 27.65 -7.46
C LEU A 220 -1.43 27.87 -8.86
N GLN A 221 -2.25 26.92 -9.33
CA GLN A 221 -2.87 26.97 -10.65
C GLN A 221 -4.33 26.52 -10.57
N GLU A 222 -5.18 27.12 -11.40
CA GLU A 222 -6.58 26.74 -11.54
C GLU A 222 -7.02 26.83 -13.01
N ALA A 223 -7.51 25.71 -13.55
CA ALA A 223 -8.15 25.65 -14.87
C ALA A 223 -9.67 25.61 -14.71
N ASN A 224 -10.41 26.42 -15.47
CA ASN A 224 -11.86 26.28 -15.58
C ASN A 224 -12.22 25.52 -16.88
N CYS A 225 -12.50 24.23 -16.74
CA CYS A 225 -12.70 23.33 -17.87
C CYS A 225 -14.17 23.38 -18.34
N LYS A 226 -14.51 24.40 -19.14
CA LYS A 226 -15.89 24.59 -19.64
C LYS A 226 -16.32 23.50 -20.64
N THR A 227 -15.40 23.07 -21.49
CA THR A 227 -15.63 22.08 -22.56
C THR A 227 -15.36 20.65 -22.10
N HIS A 228 -14.41 20.48 -21.19
CA HIS A 228 -13.93 19.21 -20.66
C HIS A 228 -14.32 19.05 -19.18
N LYS A 229 -15.38 18.29 -18.88
CA LYS A 229 -15.79 18.00 -17.50
C LYS A 229 -14.85 16.93 -16.92
N ALA A 230 -13.70 17.36 -16.42
CA ALA A 230 -12.67 16.50 -15.85
C ALA A 230 -13.19 15.75 -14.61
N SER A 231 -12.93 14.45 -14.59
CA SER A 231 -13.40 13.49 -13.57
C SER A 231 -12.25 12.78 -12.86
N LYS A 232 -11.12 12.60 -13.55
CA LYS A 232 -9.86 12.06 -13.01
C LYS A 232 -8.70 12.95 -13.45
N VAL A 233 -7.68 13.02 -12.60
CA VAL A 233 -6.42 13.73 -12.88
C VAL A 233 -5.24 12.89 -12.45
N LEU A 234 -4.15 12.96 -13.22
CA LEU A 234 -2.86 12.36 -12.90
C LEU A 234 -1.72 13.34 -13.21
N PHE A 235 -0.72 13.41 -12.35
CA PHE A 235 0.61 13.85 -12.77
C PHE A 235 1.28 12.78 -13.61
N LEU A 236 1.93 13.21 -14.69
CA LEU A 236 2.64 12.33 -15.62
C LEU A 236 4.13 12.21 -15.23
N GLY A 237 4.38 11.95 -13.94
CA GLY A 237 5.73 11.82 -13.38
C GLY A 237 6.56 13.08 -13.59
N ASN A 238 7.80 12.90 -14.05
CA ASN A 238 8.75 14.01 -14.25
C ASN A 238 8.57 14.75 -15.58
N LEU A 239 7.52 14.44 -16.36
CA LEU A 239 7.26 15.12 -17.64
C LEU A 239 6.74 16.56 -17.48
N LYS A 240 6.51 17.02 -16.24
CA LYS A 240 5.85 18.31 -15.94
C LYS A 240 4.53 18.50 -16.68
N MET A 241 3.76 17.41 -16.79
CA MET A 241 2.47 17.41 -17.46
C MET A 241 1.40 16.81 -16.55
N LEU A 242 0.18 17.27 -16.74
CA LEU A 242 -1.02 16.68 -16.15
C LEU A 242 -1.87 16.03 -17.21
N PHE A 243 -2.47 14.90 -16.87
CA PHE A 243 -3.49 14.24 -17.67
C PHE A 243 -4.83 14.34 -16.95
N THR A 244 -5.89 14.73 -17.67
CA THR A 244 -7.25 14.66 -17.17
C THR A 244 -8.13 13.81 -18.08
N SER A 245 -8.97 12.96 -17.50
CA SER A 245 -10.04 12.29 -18.23
C SER A 245 -11.41 12.73 -17.71
N GLY A 246 -12.38 12.79 -18.61
CA GLY A 246 -13.68 13.34 -18.32
C GLY A 246 -14.65 13.15 -19.48
N THR A 247 -15.62 14.04 -19.54
CA THR A 247 -16.60 14.07 -20.63
C THR A 247 -16.60 15.44 -21.31
N SER A 248 -16.79 15.44 -22.62
CA SER A 248 -16.93 16.65 -23.42
C SER A 248 -18.29 17.31 -23.15
N ARG A 249 -18.48 18.50 -23.71
CA ARG A 249 -19.79 19.19 -23.73
C ARG A 249 -20.90 18.37 -24.39
N TRP A 250 -20.56 17.43 -25.26
CA TRP A 250 -21.47 16.56 -25.98
C TRP A 250 -21.63 15.17 -25.32
N ASN A 251 -21.07 15.00 -24.12
CA ASN A 251 -21.03 13.76 -23.35
C ASN A 251 -20.22 12.62 -23.98
N ASP A 252 -19.34 12.92 -24.94
CA ASP A 252 -18.30 11.99 -25.37
C ASP A 252 -17.23 11.89 -24.28
N ARG A 253 -16.64 10.71 -24.07
CA ARG A 253 -15.46 10.59 -23.22
C ARG A 253 -14.31 11.32 -23.88
N GLN A 254 -13.61 12.09 -23.08
CA GLN A 254 -12.56 12.98 -23.56
C GLN A 254 -11.39 12.90 -22.58
N PHE A 255 -10.20 13.18 -23.07
CA PHE A 255 -9.06 13.48 -22.22
C PHE A 255 -8.37 14.76 -22.68
N ALA A 256 -7.63 15.36 -21.76
CA ALA A 256 -6.79 16.51 -22.03
C ALA A 256 -5.41 16.35 -21.36
N LEU A 257 -4.40 16.88 -22.03
CA LEU A 257 -3.05 17.04 -21.51
C LEU A 257 -2.82 18.51 -21.20
N TRP A 258 -2.17 18.79 -20.09
CA TRP A 258 -1.89 20.15 -19.62
C TRP A 258 -0.41 20.29 -19.29
N ASP A 259 0.10 21.50 -19.46
CA ASP A 259 1.37 21.88 -18.82
C ASP A 259 1.11 22.01 -17.32
N GLN A 260 1.97 21.43 -16.49
CA GLN A 260 1.88 21.57 -15.04
C GLN A 260 2.06 23.04 -14.60
N ASP A 261 2.92 23.79 -15.29
CA ASP A 261 3.27 25.15 -14.91
C ASP A 261 2.28 26.19 -15.48
N ASP A 262 1.42 25.80 -16.45
CA ASP A 262 0.37 26.63 -17.05
C ASP A 262 -0.91 25.84 -17.37
N LEU A 263 -1.96 26.06 -16.57
CA LEU A 263 -3.28 25.44 -16.75
C LEU A 263 -4.26 26.28 -17.59
N SER A 264 -3.82 27.38 -18.20
CA SER A 264 -4.71 28.28 -18.94
C SER A 264 -5.29 27.64 -20.21
N VAL A 265 -4.51 26.83 -20.91
CA VAL A 265 -4.88 26.16 -22.17
C VAL A 265 -4.34 24.72 -22.17
N PRO A 266 -5.13 23.71 -22.55
CA PRO A 266 -4.62 22.35 -22.67
C PRO A 266 -3.62 22.24 -23.84
N LEU A 267 -2.56 21.47 -23.65
CA LEU A 267 -1.59 21.10 -24.69
C LEU A 267 -2.24 20.26 -25.79
N LEU A 268 -3.18 19.41 -25.40
CA LEU A 268 -3.95 18.52 -26.27
C LEU A 268 -5.31 18.27 -25.62
N GLU A 269 -6.37 18.22 -26.43
CA GLU A 269 -7.70 17.78 -25.99
C GLU A 269 -8.29 16.88 -27.10
N GLU A 270 -8.62 15.63 -26.77
CA GLU A 270 -9.10 14.64 -27.74
C GLU A 270 -10.32 13.86 -27.22
N ASN A 271 -11.30 13.67 -28.10
CA ASN A 271 -12.46 12.80 -27.85
C ASN A 271 -12.09 11.34 -28.14
N LEU A 272 -12.52 10.43 -27.28
CA LEU A 272 -12.28 8.99 -27.41
C LEU A 272 -13.45 8.26 -28.05
N ASP A 273 -14.63 8.31 -27.43
CA ASP A 273 -15.85 7.65 -27.88
C ASP A 273 -17.09 8.18 -27.12
N GLY A 274 -18.28 7.74 -27.51
CA GLY A 274 -19.56 8.13 -26.90
C GLY A 274 -20.01 7.29 -25.70
N SER A 275 -19.14 6.51 -25.06
CA SER A 275 -19.54 5.69 -23.90
C SER A 275 -19.78 6.55 -22.65
N SER A 276 -20.64 6.10 -21.74
CA SER A 276 -21.01 6.90 -20.54
C SER A 276 -20.17 6.60 -19.29
N GLY A 277 -19.38 5.52 -19.29
CA GLY A 277 -18.59 5.09 -18.14
C GLY A 277 -17.43 6.03 -17.82
N VAL A 278 -17.22 6.36 -16.55
CA VAL A 278 -16.04 7.16 -16.12
C VAL A 278 -14.77 6.46 -16.58
N LEU A 279 -13.88 7.24 -17.19
CA LEU A 279 -12.62 6.75 -17.73
C LEU A 279 -11.53 6.87 -16.68
N PHE A 280 -11.03 5.74 -16.18
CA PHE A 280 -9.92 5.68 -15.24
C PHE A 280 -8.59 5.66 -15.99
N PRO A 281 -7.73 6.66 -15.77
CA PRO A 281 -6.36 6.63 -16.26
C PRO A 281 -5.44 5.95 -15.24
N PHE A 282 -4.50 5.15 -15.75
CA PHE A 282 -3.40 4.58 -14.98
C PHE A 282 -2.11 4.87 -15.72
N TYR A 283 -1.19 5.58 -15.07
CA TYR A 283 0.07 5.98 -15.69
C TYR A 283 1.24 5.26 -15.03
N ASP A 284 2.14 4.75 -15.87
CA ASP A 284 3.38 4.12 -15.46
C ASP A 284 4.56 5.09 -15.71
N PRO A 285 5.15 5.68 -14.66
CA PRO A 285 6.25 6.63 -14.82
C PRO A 285 7.55 6.00 -15.35
N ASP A 286 7.71 4.67 -15.20
CA ASP A 286 8.94 3.98 -15.63
C ASP A 286 8.96 3.73 -17.14
N THR A 287 7.80 3.42 -17.72
CA THR A 287 7.66 3.09 -19.14
C THR A 287 6.99 4.19 -19.96
N HIS A 288 6.48 5.23 -19.28
CA HIS A 288 5.61 6.27 -19.85
C HIS A 288 4.34 5.72 -20.52
N MET A 289 3.91 4.51 -20.14
CA MET A 289 2.66 3.95 -20.64
C MET A 289 1.46 4.49 -19.86
N LEU A 290 0.43 4.89 -20.59
CA LEU A 290 -0.86 5.31 -20.07
C LEU A 290 -1.93 4.31 -20.47
N TYR A 291 -2.64 3.77 -19.50
CA TYR A 291 -3.74 2.83 -19.66
C TYR A 291 -5.05 3.53 -19.34
N LEU A 292 -6.00 3.51 -20.28
CA LEU A 292 -7.33 4.11 -20.12
C LEU A 292 -8.38 3.01 -20.07
N ALA A 293 -9.06 2.88 -18.94
CA ALA A 293 -10.02 1.83 -18.66
C ALA A 293 -11.35 2.43 -18.20
N GLY A 294 -12.43 2.22 -18.96
CA GLY A 294 -13.75 2.74 -18.60
C GLY A 294 -14.48 1.87 -17.59
N LYS A 295 -15.21 2.48 -16.66
CA LYS A 295 -16.19 1.77 -15.83
C LYS A 295 -17.31 1.20 -16.69
N GLY A 296 -17.54 -0.11 -16.61
CA GLY A 296 -18.52 -0.80 -17.43
C GLY A 296 -17.98 -1.24 -18.80
N ASP A 297 -16.77 -0.82 -19.16
CA ASP A 297 -16.11 -1.30 -20.37
C ASP A 297 -15.42 -2.63 -20.11
N GLY A 298 -15.29 -3.46 -21.14
CA GLY A 298 -14.40 -4.61 -21.12
C GLY A 298 -13.05 -4.37 -21.78
N ASN A 299 -12.91 -3.28 -22.55
CA ASN A 299 -11.67 -2.92 -23.21
C ASN A 299 -10.83 -1.96 -22.36
N MET A 300 -9.54 -1.91 -22.69
CA MET A 300 -8.59 -0.99 -22.09
C MET A 300 -7.62 -0.53 -23.18
N ARG A 301 -7.53 0.79 -23.40
CA ARG A 301 -6.67 1.39 -24.43
C ARG A 301 -5.35 1.82 -23.84
N TYR A 302 -4.26 1.64 -24.58
CA TYR A 302 -2.91 1.96 -24.11
C TYR A 302 -2.24 2.96 -25.03
N TYR A 303 -1.53 3.89 -24.41
CA TYR A 303 -0.80 4.95 -25.07
C TYR A 303 0.61 5.04 -24.50
N GLU A 304 1.53 5.58 -25.29
CA GLU A 304 2.83 6.02 -24.82
C GLU A 304 2.86 7.55 -24.78
N ILE A 305 3.23 8.09 -23.62
CA ILE A 305 3.34 9.52 -23.40
C ILE A 305 4.78 9.96 -23.66
N GLY A 306 4.95 11.13 -24.28
CA GLY A 306 6.23 11.78 -24.49
C GLY A 306 6.15 13.27 -24.14
N SER A 307 7.32 13.88 -23.98
CA SER A 307 7.47 15.31 -23.69
C SER A 307 7.28 16.21 -24.92
N GLU A 308 7.28 15.65 -26.12
CA GLU A 308 7.18 16.38 -27.39
C GLU A 308 5.93 15.99 -28.17
N LYS A 309 5.43 16.93 -29.00
CA LYS A 309 4.29 16.70 -29.89
C LYS A 309 4.50 15.44 -30.75
N PRO A 310 3.47 14.58 -30.90
CA PRO A 310 2.06 14.76 -30.51
C PRO A 310 1.73 14.47 -29.03
N TYR A 311 2.72 14.31 -28.15
CA TYR A 311 2.65 14.01 -26.71
C TYR A 311 2.07 12.64 -26.37
N ILE A 312 1.00 12.22 -27.02
CA ILE A 312 0.35 10.94 -26.80
C ILE A 312 0.39 10.11 -28.08
N HIS A 313 0.73 8.83 -27.95
CA HIS A 313 0.87 7.91 -29.07
C HIS A 313 0.06 6.67 -28.76
N TYR A 314 -1.00 6.44 -29.53
CA TYR A 314 -1.79 5.21 -29.40
C TYR A 314 -0.94 3.99 -29.73
N LEU A 315 -0.99 2.97 -28.88
CA LEU A 315 -0.30 1.70 -29.09
C LEU A 315 -1.28 0.64 -29.59
N THR A 316 -2.14 0.16 -28.70
CA THR A 316 -3.14 -0.88 -28.95
C THR A 316 -4.18 -0.88 -27.84
N GLU A 317 -5.12 -1.82 -27.86
CA GLU A 317 -6.08 -2.06 -26.80
C GLU A 317 -6.18 -3.54 -26.44
N TYR A 318 -6.45 -3.82 -25.17
CA TYR A 318 -6.97 -5.11 -24.75
C TYR A 318 -8.48 -5.12 -24.88
N ARG A 319 -9.01 -6.26 -25.32
CA ARG A 319 -10.44 -6.47 -25.50
C ARG A 319 -10.89 -7.64 -24.64
N SER A 320 -11.93 -7.42 -23.85
CA SER A 320 -12.63 -8.46 -23.10
C SER A 320 -14.13 -8.22 -23.18
N HIS A 321 -14.91 -9.28 -23.12
CA HIS A 321 -16.37 -9.20 -23.02
C HIS A 321 -16.86 -8.94 -21.59
N GLN A 322 -15.97 -9.01 -20.60
CA GLN A 322 -16.33 -8.82 -19.20
C GLN A 322 -16.20 -7.36 -18.80
N PRO A 323 -17.27 -6.68 -18.35
CA PRO A 323 -17.21 -5.28 -17.94
C PRO A 323 -16.46 -5.15 -16.60
N GLN A 324 -15.58 -4.16 -16.50
CA GLN A 324 -14.87 -3.84 -15.25
C GLN A 324 -15.63 -2.82 -14.41
N LYS A 325 -15.72 -3.08 -13.11
CA LYS A 325 -16.27 -2.14 -12.13
C LYS A 325 -15.24 -1.13 -11.65
N GLY A 326 -14.02 -1.60 -11.44
CA GLY A 326 -12.86 -0.90 -10.92
C GLY A 326 -11.63 -1.79 -11.05
N MET A 327 -10.44 -1.23 -10.83
CA MET A 327 -9.19 -1.95 -11.06
C MET A 327 -8.16 -1.57 -10.00
N GLY A 328 -7.52 -2.60 -9.45
CA GLY A 328 -6.37 -2.45 -8.57
C GLY A 328 -5.10 -2.53 -9.41
N VAL A 329 -4.04 -1.85 -8.99
CA VAL A 329 -2.75 -1.86 -9.69
C VAL A 329 -1.70 -2.45 -8.77
N MET A 330 -0.95 -3.43 -9.27
CA MET A 330 0.23 -3.95 -8.60
C MET A 330 1.38 -2.94 -8.74
N PRO A 331 2.02 -2.50 -7.66
CA PRO A 331 3.20 -1.66 -7.78
C PRO A 331 4.39 -2.48 -8.31
N LYS A 332 5.36 -1.80 -8.92
CA LYS A 332 6.45 -2.39 -9.71
C LYS A 332 7.20 -3.55 -9.05
N ARG A 333 7.51 -3.45 -7.75
CA ARG A 333 8.18 -4.52 -6.98
C ARG A 333 7.41 -5.85 -6.87
N GLY A 334 6.11 -5.87 -7.22
CA GLY A 334 5.28 -7.09 -7.21
C GLY A 334 5.02 -7.69 -8.59
N LEU A 335 5.67 -7.17 -9.64
CA LEU A 335 5.56 -7.68 -11.00
C LEU A 335 6.47 -8.87 -11.25
N ASP A 336 6.08 -9.73 -12.18
CA ASP A 336 6.90 -10.83 -12.66
C ASP A 336 7.83 -10.35 -13.78
N VAL A 337 9.03 -9.95 -13.37
CA VAL A 337 10.10 -9.49 -14.24
C VAL A 337 10.57 -10.59 -15.21
N SER A 338 10.47 -11.86 -14.84
CA SER A 338 10.96 -12.97 -15.67
C SER A 338 10.14 -13.16 -16.95
N SER A 339 8.84 -12.88 -16.88
CA SER A 339 7.92 -12.94 -18.02
C SER A 339 7.79 -11.60 -18.77
N CYS A 340 8.68 -10.64 -18.51
CA CYS A 340 8.63 -9.30 -19.09
C CYS A 340 7.30 -8.56 -18.81
N GLU A 341 6.71 -8.81 -17.64
CA GLU A 341 5.53 -8.08 -17.17
C GLU A 341 5.93 -6.66 -16.74
N VAL A 342 5.31 -5.65 -17.35
CA VAL A 342 5.57 -4.23 -17.06
C VAL A 342 4.48 -3.58 -16.23
N PHE A 343 3.29 -4.17 -16.19
CA PHE A 343 2.15 -3.67 -15.43
C PHE A 343 1.19 -4.81 -15.11
N ARG A 344 0.54 -4.81 -13.94
CA ARG A 344 -0.47 -5.81 -13.59
C ARG A 344 -1.68 -5.15 -12.95
N PHE A 345 -2.84 -5.45 -13.51
CA PHE A 345 -4.12 -5.02 -12.99
C PHE A 345 -4.83 -6.16 -12.25
N TYR A 346 -5.72 -5.80 -11.34
CA TYR A 346 -6.68 -6.68 -10.69
C TYR A 346 -8.08 -6.17 -11.03
N LYS A 347 -8.66 -6.72 -12.08
CA LYS A 347 -9.92 -6.26 -12.67
C LYS A 347 -11.09 -6.82 -11.87
N LEU A 348 -11.94 -5.93 -11.35
CA LEU A 348 -13.16 -6.31 -10.64
C LEU A 348 -14.31 -6.57 -11.61
N VAL A 349 -14.78 -7.81 -11.69
CA VAL A 349 -15.90 -8.23 -12.56
C VAL A 349 -17.09 -8.63 -11.69
N THR A 350 -17.97 -7.65 -11.44
CA THR A 350 -19.12 -7.83 -10.53
C THR A 350 -20.15 -8.82 -11.04
N THR A 351 -20.32 -8.97 -12.37
CA THR A 351 -21.29 -9.90 -12.96
C THR A 351 -20.99 -11.37 -12.69
N LYS A 352 -19.74 -11.68 -12.33
CA LYS A 352 -19.26 -13.03 -12.01
C LYS A 352 -18.73 -13.16 -10.59
N SER A 353 -18.79 -12.10 -9.78
CA SER A 353 -18.14 -12.06 -8.45
C SER A 353 -16.66 -12.46 -8.52
N LEU A 354 -15.97 -12.02 -9.58
CA LEU A 354 -14.62 -12.45 -9.94
C LEU A 354 -13.65 -11.27 -9.89
N ILE A 355 -12.45 -11.49 -9.34
CA ILE A 355 -11.31 -10.60 -9.54
C ILE A 355 -10.34 -11.30 -10.49
N GLU A 356 -10.13 -10.71 -11.66
CA GLU A 356 -9.29 -11.25 -12.74
C GLU A 356 -7.97 -10.46 -12.79
N PRO A 357 -6.83 -11.06 -12.39
CA PRO A 357 -5.53 -10.47 -12.65
C PRO A 357 -5.28 -10.36 -14.17
N LEU A 358 -4.73 -9.24 -14.61
CA LEU A 358 -4.43 -8.95 -16.01
C LEU A 358 -3.01 -8.40 -16.12
N SER A 359 -2.13 -9.20 -16.71
CA SER A 359 -0.70 -8.89 -16.88
C SER A 359 -0.45 -8.20 -18.22
N MET A 360 0.25 -7.07 -18.20
CA MET A 360 0.69 -6.35 -19.39
C MET A 360 2.13 -6.75 -19.69
N ILE A 361 2.34 -7.44 -20.81
CA ILE A 361 3.61 -8.10 -21.13
C ILE A 361 4.24 -7.46 -22.36
N VAL A 362 5.54 -7.14 -22.27
CA VAL A 362 6.36 -6.78 -23.42
C VAL A 362 6.94 -8.07 -24.02
N PRO A 363 6.57 -8.48 -25.25
CA PRO A 363 7.08 -9.70 -25.83
C PRO A 363 8.58 -9.60 -26.11
N ARG A 364 9.38 -10.48 -25.49
CA ARG A 364 10.83 -10.62 -25.69
C ARG A 364 11.17 -12.07 -26.00
N ARG A 365 12.25 -12.28 -26.75
CA ARG A 365 12.71 -13.62 -27.16
C ARG A 365 13.60 -14.31 -26.11
N SER A 366 14.15 -13.54 -25.18
CA SER A 366 15.09 -13.99 -24.16
C SER A 366 14.45 -14.04 -22.78
N GLU A 367 14.76 -15.09 -22.03
CA GLU A 367 14.35 -15.26 -20.62
C GLU A 367 15.26 -14.51 -19.62
N SER A 368 16.31 -13.84 -20.11
CA SER A 368 17.19 -13.02 -19.28
C SER A 368 16.49 -11.75 -18.80
N TYR A 369 16.97 -11.18 -17.68
CA TYR A 369 16.53 -9.87 -17.22
C TYR A 369 16.70 -8.80 -18.32
N GLN A 370 15.69 -7.95 -18.48
CA GLN A 370 15.63 -6.92 -19.52
C GLN A 370 15.85 -5.53 -18.91
N ASP A 371 17.11 -5.12 -18.71
CA ASP A 371 17.45 -3.82 -18.08
C ASP A 371 16.79 -2.63 -18.80
N ASP A 372 16.48 -2.75 -20.08
CA ASP A 372 16.02 -1.67 -20.93
C ASP A 372 14.51 -1.33 -20.82
N ILE A 373 13.72 -2.20 -20.16
CA ILE A 373 12.29 -1.98 -19.84
C ILE A 373 12.04 -1.88 -18.32
N TYR A 374 13.08 -2.07 -17.52
CA TYR A 374 13.04 -2.00 -16.06
C TYR A 374 14.06 -0.99 -15.54
N PRO A 375 13.81 0.32 -15.72
CA PRO A 375 14.63 1.35 -15.08
C PRO A 375 14.50 1.27 -13.56
N MET A 376 15.28 2.09 -12.87
CA MET A 376 15.17 2.24 -11.42
C MET A 376 13.77 2.79 -11.07
N THR A 377 13.01 2.04 -10.29
CA THR A 377 11.62 2.36 -9.90
C THR A 377 11.56 2.88 -8.47
N ALA A 378 10.51 3.62 -8.11
CA ALA A 378 10.22 3.92 -6.70
C ALA A 378 10.13 2.62 -5.87
N GLY A 379 10.88 2.57 -4.77
CA GLY A 379 10.87 1.46 -3.82
C GLY A 379 9.86 1.63 -2.68
N ASN A 380 9.93 0.74 -1.70
CA ASN A 380 9.11 0.77 -0.48
C ASN A 380 9.76 1.57 0.66
N ARG A 381 10.86 2.30 0.41
CA ARG A 381 11.53 3.11 1.44
C ARG A 381 11.08 4.57 1.32
N PRO A 382 10.61 5.20 2.40
CA PRO A 382 10.29 6.61 2.37
C PRO A 382 11.58 7.42 2.18
N ALA A 383 11.49 8.50 1.43
CA ALA A 383 12.60 9.42 1.21
C ALA A 383 12.76 10.41 2.37
N LEU A 384 11.65 10.69 3.07
CA LEU A 384 11.52 11.67 4.15
C LEU A 384 10.69 11.11 5.29
N SER A 385 10.96 11.56 6.51
CA SER A 385 10.01 11.46 7.62
C SER A 385 8.85 12.45 7.45
N ALA A 386 7.78 12.28 8.23
CA ALA A 386 6.67 13.23 8.26
C ALA A 386 7.14 14.63 8.68
N GLU A 387 8.01 14.72 9.70
CA GLU A 387 8.54 15.98 10.23
C GLU A 387 9.42 16.70 9.20
N GLU A 388 10.34 15.98 8.54
CA GLU A 388 11.21 16.55 7.51
C GLU A 388 10.40 17.15 6.36
N TRP A 389 9.38 16.44 5.87
CA TRP A 389 8.52 16.96 4.83
C TRP A 389 7.72 18.18 5.29
N LEU A 390 7.11 18.11 6.49
CA LEU A 390 6.37 19.24 7.08
C LEU A 390 7.24 20.47 7.32
N SER A 391 8.54 20.30 7.53
CA SER A 391 9.51 21.39 7.66
C SER A 391 9.83 22.10 6.33
N GLY A 392 9.35 21.57 5.21
CA GLY A 392 9.50 22.17 3.87
C GLY A 392 10.52 21.47 2.98
N ILE A 393 11.00 20.27 3.35
CA ILE A 393 11.95 19.51 2.53
C ILE A 393 11.19 18.71 1.46
N ASP A 394 11.64 18.82 0.22
CA ASP A 394 11.15 18.05 -0.91
C ASP A 394 12.22 17.09 -1.41
N LYS A 395 11.84 15.83 -1.64
CA LYS A 395 12.76 14.79 -2.11
C LYS A 395 11.99 13.75 -2.90
N GLY A 396 12.50 13.41 -4.08
CA GLY A 396 11.96 12.33 -4.90
C GLY A 396 12.03 10.96 -4.21
N PRO A 397 11.31 9.95 -4.74
CA PRO A 397 11.25 8.62 -4.16
C PRO A 397 12.62 7.95 -4.13
N VAL A 398 12.86 7.12 -3.11
CA VAL A 398 14.07 6.27 -3.06
C VAL A 398 13.92 5.18 -4.12
N LEU A 399 14.79 5.22 -5.13
CA LEU A 399 14.71 4.28 -6.24
C LEU A 399 15.37 2.94 -5.90
N MET A 400 14.83 1.86 -6.47
CA MET A 400 15.34 0.49 -6.38
C MET A 400 15.40 -0.17 -7.75
N SER A 401 16.28 -1.17 -7.88
CA SER A 401 16.33 -2.02 -9.08
C SER A 401 15.35 -3.19 -8.92
N LEU A 402 14.75 -3.61 -10.03
CA LEU A 402 13.93 -4.83 -10.10
C LEU A 402 14.75 -6.07 -10.50
N LYS A 403 16.07 -5.93 -10.63
CA LYS A 403 16.95 -7.03 -11.05
C LYS A 403 16.95 -8.14 -9.99
N PRO A 404 16.73 -9.41 -10.39
CA PRO A 404 16.81 -10.54 -9.45
C PRO A 404 18.14 -10.56 -8.71
N GLY A 405 18.09 -10.69 -7.38
CA GLY A 405 19.28 -10.69 -6.51
C GLY A 405 19.73 -9.33 -6.00
N SER A 406 19.14 -8.20 -6.44
CA SER A 406 19.32 -6.94 -5.73
C SER A 406 18.62 -6.99 -4.37
N GLN A 407 19.30 -6.60 -3.29
CA GLN A 407 18.72 -6.63 -1.94
C GLN A 407 17.46 -5.76 -1.86
N ILE A 408 16.31 -6.41 -1.70
CA ILE A 408 15.06 -5.75 -1.31
C ILE A 408 15.10 -5.71 0.21
N ALA A 409 15.23 -4.51 0.79
CA ALA A 409 15.10 -4.37 2.23
C ALA A 409 13.65 -4.70 2.61
N GLU A 410 13.44 -5.87 3.23
CA GLU A 410 12.15 -6.23 3.80
C GLU A 410 11.83 -5.26 4.95
N SER A 411 10.62 -4.69 4.93
CA SER A 411 10.16 -3.75 5.94
C SER A 411 9.78 -4.50 7.23
N HIS A 412 10.73 -4.67 8.14
CA HIS A 412 10.47 -4.86 9.56
C HIS A 412 11.13 -3.72 10.33
N SER A 413 10.37 -2.66 10.60
CA SER A 413 10.73 -1.68 11.62
C SER A 413 9.97 -2.01 12.90
N GLU A 414 10.67 -2.58 13.89
CA GLU A 414 10.21 -2.55 15.27
C GLU A 414 10.08 -1.08 15.69
N MET A 415 8.85 -0.58 15.83
CA MET A 415 8.64 0.71 16.48
C MET A 415 8.86 0.54 17.99
N GLY A 416 9.99 1.07 18.48
CA GLY A 416 10.17 1.35 19.90
C GLY A 416 11.63 1.32 20.38
N LYS A 417 12.28 2.48 20.41
CA LYS A 417 13.22 2.95 21.45
C LYS A 417 13.72 4.37 21.12
N GLY A 418 13.11 5.37 21.76
CA GLY A 418 13.61 6.75 21.76
C GLY A 418 14.87 6.89 22.61
N LEU A 419 15.75 7.79 22.19
CA LEU A 419 17.01 8.14 22.86
C LEU A 419 16.75 8.67 24.29
N GLY A 420 17.53 8.17 25.26
CA GLY A 420 17.56 8.66 26.63
C GLY A 420 18.82 9.48 26.93
N ASN A 421 18.63 10.57 27.67
CA ASN A 421 19.39 11.04 28.85
C ASN A 421 18.83 12.43 29.23
N THR A 422 18.39 12.70 30.46
CA THR A 422 19.23 12.92 31.65
C THR A 422 18.37 12.82 32.93
N LEU A 423 18.99 12.42 34.04
CA LEU A 423 18.42 12.15 35.37
C LEU A 423 17.76 13.36 36.05
N ASP A 424 16.64 13.14 36.75
CA ASP A 424 16.49 13.63 38.13
C ASP A 424 15.49 12.80 38.96
N THR A 425 15.83 12.60 40.23
CA THR A 425 15.19 11.68 41.19
C THR A 425 13.97 12.27 41.89
N ARG A 426 12.84 11.53 42.00
CA ARG A 426 12.02 11.34 43.23
C ARG A 426 10.83 10.39 43.01
N ARG A 427 10.51 9.64 44.07
CA ARG A 427 9.61 8.47 44.19
C ARG A 427 8.14 8.73 43.82
N SER A 428 7.47 7.74 43.22
CA SER A 428 6.24 7.10 43.75
C SER A 428 5.76 5.95 42.83
N HIS A 429 4.89 5.08 43.36
CA HIS A 429 4.62 3.71 42.92
C HIS A 429 3.62 3.60 41.74
N SER A 430 3.83 2.60 40.87
CA SER A 430 2.90 1.48 40.57
C SER A 430 2.98 0.99 39.10
N ARG A 431 3.37 -0.28 38.93
CA ARG A 431 2.88 -1.32 37.97
C ARG A 431 4.01 -2.28 37.54
N PRO A 432 3.77 -3.61 37.57
CA PRO A 432 4.72 -4.62 37.10
C PRO A 432 4.41 -5.04 35.65
N GLY A 433 5.46 -5.32 34.87
CA GLY A 433 5.34 -6.13 33.65
C GLY A 433 6.29 -5.75 32.52
N MET A 434 7.36 -6.55 32.38
CA MET A 434 8.28 -6.68 31.24
C MET A 434 9.03 -5.44 30.78
N LEU A 435 10.34 -5.45 31.06
CA LEU A 435 11.41 -5.40 30.07
C LEU A 435 12.72 -5.71 30.82
N GLN A 436 13.51 -6.67 30.34
CA GLN A 436 14.92 -6.48 29.97
C GLN A 436 15.57 -7.83 29.66
N LEU A 437 15.83 -8.10 28.38
CA LEU A 437 17.04 -8.81 27.93
C LEU A 437 17.43 -8.21 26.59
N ALA A 438 17.95 -6.98 26.67
CA ALA A 438 18.69 -6.32 25.62
C ALA A 438 19.73 -5.44 26.29
N TYR A 439 20.75 -6.08 26.86
CA TYR A 439 22.04 -5.46 27.12
C TYR A 439 23.08 -6.56 27.14
N ILE A 440 23.99 -6.48 26.18
CA ILE A 440 25.29 -7.15 25.97
C ILE A 440 25.35 -7.58 24.50
N GLN A 441 25.49 -6.58 23.63
CA GLN A 441 26.12 -6.76 22.33
C GLN A 441 26.71 -5.43 21.88
N ASP A 442 27.63 -4.92 22.71
CA ASP A 442 28.62 -3.96 22.26
C ASP A 442 29.93 -4.24 22.99
N LYS A 443 30.63 -5.24 22.46
CA LYS A 443 32.07 -5.54 22.61
C LYS A 443 32.29 -6.95 22.09
N LEU A 444 32.62 -7.07 20.80
CA LEU A 444 33.57 -8.06 20.23
C LEU A 444 33.47 -8.05 18.70
N GLU A 445 33.85 -6.93 18.08
CA GLU A 445 34.64 -7.01 16.85
C GLU A 445 36.07 -6.74 17.25
N THR A 446 36.90 -7.78 17.34
CA THR A 446 38.21 -7.89 16.67
C THR A 446 39.07 -9.02 17.25
N LYS A 447 39.69 -9.75 16.31
CA LYS A 447 40.87 -10.61 16.40
C LYS A 447 40.70 -12.10 16.72
N GLU A 448 40.79 -12.85 15.61
CA GLU A 448 41.38 -14.19 15.50
C GLU A 448 42.81 -14.27 16.03
N GLY A 449 43.23 -15.46 16.49
CA GLY A 449 44.64 -15.80 16.72
C GLY A 449 44.91 -17.10 17.52
N LYS A 450 44.98 -18.23 16.79
CA LYS A 450 45.91 -19.40 16.89
C LYS A 450 46.39 -20.04 18.21
N GLU A 451 46.30 -21.39 18.17
CA GLU A 451 47.29 -22.47 18.49
C GLU A 451 47.47 -23.08 19.91
N ASP A 452 47.29 -24.42 19.92
CA ASP A 452 47.98 -25.55 20.58
C ASP A 452 47.99 -25.82 22.11
N GLY A 453 47.52 -27.04 22.47
CA GLY A 453 48.36 -28.10 23.06
C GLY A 453 48.24 -28.49 24.55
N GLY A 454 47.70 -29.69 24.83
CA GLY A 454 48.25 -30.66 25.83
C GLY A 454 47.60 -30.87 27.22
N ASN A 455 47.13 -32.11 27.47
CA ASN A 455 46.88 -32.93 28.71
C ASN A 455 47.00 -32.29 30.13
N THR A 456 46.24 -32.66 31.17
CA THR A 456 46.07 -33.99 31.81
C THR A 456 45.03 -33.93 32.98
N GLU A 457 44.30 -35.05 33.21
CA GLU A 457 43.72 -35.61 34.47
C GLU A 457 42.72 -34.89 35.43
N GLU A 458 41.60 -35.62 35.67
CA GLU A 458 40.78 -35.88 36.90
C GLU A 458 40.73 -34.80 38.04
N GLU A 459 39.61 -34.39 38.65
CA GLU A 459 38.50 -35.14 39.25
C GLU A 459 37.34 -34.19 39.69
N ARG A 460 36.08 -34.67 39.58
CA ARG A 460 34.79 -34.32 40.24
C ARG A 460 34.59 -33.00 41.03
N SER A 461 33.62 -32.18 40.59
CA SER A 461 32.22 -32.14 41.13
C SER A 461 31.47 -30.85 40.76
N TRP A 462 30.13 -30.95 40.75
CA TRP A 462 29.09 -29.92 40.56
C TRP A 462 28.75 -29.47 39.13
N THR A 463 27.61 -29.96 38.65
CA THR A 463 26.94 -29.60 37.40
C THR A 463 26.11 -28.32 37.54
N PRO A 464 26.39 -27.25 36.77
CA PRO A 464 25.40 -26.26 36.41
C PRO A 464 24.75 -26.67 35.07
N VAL A 465 23.42 -26.69 35.05
CA VAL A 465 22.61 -27.03 33.88
C VAL A 465 22.87 -26.00 32.77
N SER A 466 23.66 -26.39 31.77
CA SER A 466 23.88 -25.63 30.54
C SER A 466 22.71 -25.83 29.58
N ASN A 467 22.10 -24.74 29.15
CA ASN A 467 21.24 -24.72 27.96
C ASN A 467 22.10 -25.02 26.73
N GLY A 468 22.21 -26.31 26.38
CA GLY A 468 22.77 -26.75 25.11
C GLY A 468 21.65 -26.84 24.08
N GLU A 469 21.44 -25.78 23.30
CA GLU A 469 20.80 -25.90 21.99
C GLU A 469 21.90 -25.99 20.93
N ASP A 470 22.04 -27.21 20.42
CA ASP A 470 22.84 -27.55 19.26
C ASP A 470 22.15 -26.98 18.01
N TYR A 471 22.62 -25.85 17.48
CA TYR A 471 22.11 -25.25 16.23
C TYR A 471 22.61 -26.00 14.98
N GLY A 472 22.53 -27.33 15.02
CA GLY A 472 22.85 -28.21 13.90
C GLY A 472 21.61 -28.97 13.45
N LEU A 473 21.26 -28.85 12.16
CA LEU A 473 20.26 -29.64 11.41
C LEU A 473 18.85 -29.06 11.29
N CYS A 474 18.70 -27.92 10.62
CA CYS A 474 17.46 -27.62 9.89
C CYS A 474 17.64 -27.84 8.38
N SER A 475 17.92 -29.08 7.98
CA SER A 475 17.75 -29.51 6.60
C SER A 475 16.30 -29.94 6.38
N PRO A 476 15.63 -29.50 5.29
CA PRO A 476 14.28 -29.95 4.99
C PRO A 476 14.28 -31.48 4.78
N PRO A 477 13.34 -32.23 5.38
CA PRO A 477 13.28 -33.69 5.26
C PRO A 477 13.10 -34.09 3.79
N ARG A 478 13.93 -35.02 3.30
CA ARG A 478 13.99 -35.39 1.88
C ARG A 478 13.18 -36.65 1.55
N THR A 479 12.75 -37.39 2.58
CA THR A 479 11.97 -38.63 2.42
C THR A 479 10.72 -38.63 3.29
N GLU A 480 9.70 -39.39 2.89
CA GLU A 480 8.43 -39.50 3.62
C GLU A 480 8.62 -40.05 5.05
N ASN A 481 9.60 -40.94 5.24
CA ASN A 481 9.93 -41.51 6.55
C ASN A 481 10.57 -40.47 7.49
N GLU A 482 11.42 -39.58 6.97
CA GLU A 482 11.99 -38.46 7.75
C GLU A 482 10.93 -37.43 8.13
N LEU A 483 9.98 -37.17 7.24
CA LEU A 483 8.81 -36.32 7.50
C LEU A 483 7.96 -36.89 8.65
N ARG A 484 7.64 -38.19 8.60
CA ARG A 484 6.87 -38.85 9.67
C ARG A 484 7.61 -38.83 11.00
N LEU A 485 8.93 -39.07 10.99
CA LEU A 485 9.74 -39.03 12.22
C LEU A 485 9.80 -37.61 12.82
N LYS A 486 9.98 -36.58 11.99
CA LYS A 486 9.94 -35.17 12.45
C LYS A 486 8.55 -34.79 12.97
N PHE A 487 7.48 -35.26 12.33
CA PHE A 487 6.10 -35.03 12.78
C PHE A 487 5.84 -35.64 14.16
N HIS A 488 6.26 -36.88 14.40
CA HIS A 488 6.12 -37.50 15.73
C HIS A 488 6.95 -36.80 16.80
N LYS A 489 8.19 -36.40 16.50
CA LYS A 489 9.01 -35.61 17.43
C LYS A 489 8.36 -34.27 17.77
N GLN A 490 7.79 -33.57 16.78
CA GLN A 490 7.07 -32.32 17.03
C GLN A 490 5.80 -32.54 17.87
N GLN A 491 5.04 -33.61 17.63
CA GLN A 491 3.88 -33.93 18.47
C GLN A 491 4.25 -34.20 19.93
N GLU A 492 5.36 -34.89 20.15
CA GLU A 492 5.84 -35.21 21.50
C GLU A 492 6.33 -33.96 22.24
N GLU A 493 7.03 -33.05 21.54
CA GLU A 493 7.45 -31.78 22.12
C GLU A 493 6.26 -30.86 22.42
N ILE A 494 5.24 -30.82 21.55
CA ILE A 494 4.00 -30.09 21.83
C ILE A 494 3.29 -30.66 23.07
N ARG A 495 3.28 -31.99 23.24
CA ARG A 495 2.69 -32.63 24.43
C ARG A 495 3.46 -32.22 25.69
N ARG A 496 4.79 -32.27 25.65
CA ARG A 496 5.67 -31.86 26.76
C ARG A 496 5.48 -30.40 27.14
N LEU A 497 5.41 -29.50 26.15
CA LEU A 497 5.20 -28.07 26.37
C LEU A 497 3.84 -27.76 26.99
N ARG A 498 2.78 -28.49 26.58
CA ARG A 498 1.45 -28.36 27.20
C ARG A 498 1.45 -28.77 28.67
N GLU A 499 2.18 -29.82 28.99
CA GLU A 499 2.29 -30.30 30.37
C GLU A 499 3.07 -29.33 31.27
N LEU A 500 4.15 -28.74 30.73
CA LEU A 500 4.88 -27.65 31.37
C LEU A 500 4.03 -26.39 31.57
N LEU A 501 3.19 -26.04 30.60
CA LEU A 501 2.26 -24.91 30.72
C LEU A 501 1.26 -25.15 31.86
N ASN A 502 0.67 -26.34 31.90
CA ASN A 502 -0.32 -26.71 32.91
C ASN A 502 0.29 -26.70 34.33
N GLN A 503 1.53 -27.17 34.48
CA GLN A 503 2.26 -27.08 35.76
C GLN A 503 2.51 -25.62 36.19
N ARG A 504 2.80 -24.73 35.23
CA ARG A 504 2.99 -23.29 35.52
C ARG A 504 1.67 -22.61 35.89
N ASP A 505 0.57 -22.96 35.24
CA ASP A 505 -0.77 -22.40 35.55
C ASP A 505 -1.23 -22.79 36.96
N VAL A 506 -0.99 -24.04 37.38
CA VAL A 506 -1.23 -24.49 38.77
C VAL A 506 -0.39 -23.70 39.77
N ARG A 507 0.88 -23.42 39.43
CA ARG A 507 1.77 -22.64 40.30
C ARG A 507 1.34 -21.18 40.40
N VAL A 508 0.85 -20.58 39.32
CA VAL A 508 0.32 -19.20 39.34
C VAL A 508 -0.91 -19.13 40.23
N THR A 509 -1.86 -20.07 40.09
CA THR A 509 -3.06 -20.10 40.93
C THR A 509 -2.75 -20.31 42.41
N GLN A 510 -1.74 -21.13 42.74
CA GLN A 510 -1.25 -21.30 44.11
C GLN A 510 -0.72 -19.97 44.69
N LEU A 511 0.12 -19.26 43.92
CA LEU A 511 0.71 -17.98 44.35
C LEU A 511 -0.34 -16.87 44.49
N GLU A 512 -1.35 -16.85 43.62
CA GLU A 512 -2.48 -15.91 43.73
C GLU A 512 -3.29 -16.15 45.02
N LEU A 513 -3.44 -17.42 45.43
CA LEU A 513 -4.10 -17.80 46.67
C LEU A 513 -3.30 -17.37 47.90
N GLU A 514 -1.97 -17.56 47.87
CA GLU A 514 -1.07 -17.09 48.93
C GLU A 514 -1.07 -15.56 49.06
N MET A 515 -1.05 -14.83 47.94
CA MET A 515 -1.18 -13.38 47.94
C MET A 515 -2.51 -12.90 48.52
N LYS A 516 -3.60 -13.62 48.24
CA LYS A 516 -4.94 -13.31 48.78
C LYS A 516 -5.01 -13.56 50.28
N ASN A 517 -4.40 -14.63 50.77
CA ASN A 517 -4.31 -14.94 52.20
C ASN A 517 -3.44 -13.93 52.95
N MET A 518 -2.33 -13.47 52.36
CA MET A 518 -1.46 -12.41 52.90
C MET A 518 -2.15 -11.05 52.98
N LYS A 519 -3.06 -10.73 52.03
CA LYS A 519 -3.90 -9.53 52.11
C LYS A 519 -4.94 -9.61 53.22
N ASN A 520 -5.46 -10.80 53.51
CA ASN A 520 -6.47 -11.01 54.56
C ASN A 520 -5.87 -11.11 55.97
N SER A 521 -4.55 -11.28 56.11
CA SER A 521 -3.84 -11.37 57.40
C SER A 521 -3.23 -10.05 57.88
N GLN A 522 -3.38 -8.94 57.13
CA GLN A 522 -2.98 -7.61 57.64
C GLN A 522 -4.05 -7.06 58.60
N PRO A 523 -3.72 -6.79 59.88
CA PRO A 523 -4.66 -6.17 60.80
C PRO A 523 -4.90 -4.71 60.39
N HIS A 524 -6.16 -4.30 60.34
CA HIS A 524 -6.56 -2.89 60.23
C HIS A 524 -5.94 -2.08 61.38
N GLN A 525 -4.85 -1.37 61.11
CA GLN A 525 -4.50 -0.20 61.94
C GLN A 525 -5.47 0.92 61.57
N GLY A 526 -6.56 0.99 62.34
CA GLY A 526 -7.47 2.12 62.37
C GLY A 526 -6.87 3.30 63.11
N SER A 527 -7.10 4.49 62.55
CA SER A 527 -7.27 5.81 63.19
C SER A 527 -6.25 6.26 64.25
N LEU A 528 -5.47 7.29 63.91
CA LEU A 528 -5.66 8.66 64.40
C LEU A 528 -5.01 9.67 63.45
#